data_AF-A0A9D5FMF0-F1
#
_entry.id   AF-A0A9D5FMF0-F1
#
_cell.length_a   1.000
_cell.length_b   1.000
_cell.length_c   1.000
_cell.angle_alpha   90.00
_cell.angle_beta   90.00
_cell.angle_gamma   90.00
#
_symmetry.space_group_name_H-M   'P 1'
#
loop_
_entity.id
_entity.type
_entity.pdbx_description
1 polymer ?
#
loop_
_entity_poly.entity_id
_entity_poly.type
_entity_poly.pdbx_seq_one_letter_code
_entity_poly.pdbx_strand_id
1 'polypeptide(L)'
;MKIVLTLVSLSVLPFVSSIAQDFPKPYSPPCTERESVFEFTEKPAVKTIGQDKYEITFAVKANCDVTVGVIDGDGKVARHLGAGVLGANAPAPFQKSSLKQAIPWDGKDDIGDYVKEPAKMRISVKLGLKPEFDKRLGIVSPKRIPGSAWGICCDESGVYVFYNTYAGYAVVDVRARKFDHDGNYVKALFPPSADTPEDKLQGLGFIEYEAGRKALQTPDMESTFGDESAGCLPYTRMMIKSCRPAIYGGRIYYC
;
A
#
# COMPACT_ATOMS: atom_id res chain seq x y z
N MET A 1 45.93 -35.84 -53.39
CA MET A 1 44.75 -36.26 -52.60
C MET A 1 44.26 -35.03 -51.84
N LYS A 2 43.21 -34.35 -52.33
CA LYS A 2 42.69 -33.11 -51.73
C LYS A 2 41.61 -33.49 -50.72
N ILE A 3 41.85 -33.20 -49.44
CA ILE A 3 40.85 -33.36 -48.38
C ILE A 3 40.01 -32.08 -48.35
N VAL A 4 38.75 -32.21 -48.74
CA VAL A 4 37.74 -31.15 -48.66
C VAL A 4 37.17 -31.17 -47.24
N LEU A 5 37.37 -30.08 -46.50
CA LEU A 5 36.82 -29.90 -45.16
C LEU A 5 35.47 -29.17 -45.30
N THR A 6 34.37 -29.90 -45.21
CA THR A 6 33.01 -29.33 -45.25
C THR A 6 32.63 -28.81 -43.86
N LEU A 7 32.58 -27.48 -43.70
CA LEU A 7 32.06 -26.83 -42.50
C LEU A 7 30.53 -26.90 -42.49
N VAL A 8 29.95 -27.60 -41.53
CA VAL A 8 28.51 -27.59 -41.26
C VAL A 8 28.21 -26.45 -40.30
N SER A 9 27.57 -25.38 -40.78
CA SER A 9 27.10 -24.28 -39.92
C SER A 9 25.83 -24.71 -39.19
N LEU A 10 25.91 -24.90 -37.88
CA LEU A 10 24.77 -25.15 -37.01
C LEU A 10 24.10 -23.80 -36.68
N SER A 11 23.00 -23.49 -37.34
CA SER A 11 22.19 -22.30 -37.07
C SER A 11 21.36 -22.51 -35.80
N VAL A 12 21.81 -21.92 -34.69
CA VAL A 12 21.04 -21.84 -33.44
C VAL A 12 19.94 -20.79 -33.62
N LEU A 13 18.70 -21.24 -33.77
CA LEU A 13 17.54 -20.36 -33.71
C LEU A 13 17.34 -19.91 -32.24
N PRO A 14 17.25 -18.59 -31.96
CA PRO A 14 16.90 -18.13 -30.63
C PRO A 14 15.42 -18.43 -30.37
N PHE A 15 15.16 -19.35 -29.44
CA PHE A 15 13.84 -19.56 -28.89
C PHE A 15 13.51 -18.34 -28.01
N VAL A 16 12.82 -17.37 -28.59
CA VAL A 16 12.30 -16.23 -27.83
C VAL A 16 11.20 -16.77 -26.93
N SER A 17 11.48 -16.82 -25.62
CA SER A 17 10.54 -17.22 -24.59
C SER A 17 9.41 -16.19 -24.48
N SER A 18 8.43 -16.28 -25.37
CA SER A 18 7.21 -15.47 -25.35
C SER A 18 6.19 -16.07 -24.37
N ILE A 19 6.56 -16.13 -23.09
CA ILE A 19 5.58 -16.29 -22.02
C ILE A 19 5.92 -15.25 -20.95
N ALA A 20 5.63 -13.99 -21.25
CA ALA A 20 5.23 -13.08 -20.20
C ALA A 20 3.85 -13.57 -19.74
N GLN A 21 3.82 -14.37 -18.67
CA GLN A 21 2.56 -14.64 -17.99
C GLN A 21 2.05 -13.29 -17.49
N ASP A 22 0.99 -12.78 -18.11
CA ASP A 22 0.24 -11.65 -17.59
C ASP A 22 -0.17 -12.00 -16.17
N PHE A 23 0.45 -11.33 -15.20
CA PHE A 23 0.01 -11.40 -13.81
C PHE A 23 -1.49 -11.10 -13.81
N PRO A 24 -2.33 -11.89 -13.10
CA PRO A 24 -3.75 -11.61 -13.03
C PRO A 24 -3.90 -10.20 -12.46
N LYS A 25 -4.33 -9.27 -13.33
CA LYS A 25 -4.64 -7.91 -12.89
C LYS A 25 -5.69 -8.06 -11.78
N PRO A 26 -5.47 -7.49 -10.59
CA PRO A 26 -6.47 -7.54 -9.54
C PRO A 26 -7.80 -7.09 -10.13
N TYR A 27 -8.87 -7.83 -9.82
CA TYR A 27 -10.20 -7.50 -10.33
C TYR A 27 -10.49 -6.03 -10.05
N SER A 28 -10.46 -5.23 -11.10
CA SER A 28 -10.96 -3.87 -11.08
C SER A 28 -12.38 -3.97 -11.65
N PRO A 29 -13.44 -3.69 -10.87
CA PRO A 29 -14.74 -3.46 -11.48
C PRO A 29 -14.58 -2.37 -12.56
N PRO A 30 -15.51 -2.25 -13.53
CA PRO A 30 -15.44 -1.19 -14.53
C PRO A 30 -15.46 0.19 -13.83
N CYS A 31 -14.28 0.70 -13.53
CA CYS A 31 -14.08 1.99 -12.90
C CYS A 31 -14.31 3.04 -13.96
N THR A 32 -15.09 4.06 -13.62
CA THR A 32 -15.11 5.26 -14.45
C THR A 32 -13.70 5.86 -14.41
N GLU A 33 -13.03 5.89 -15.55
CA GLU A 33 -11.73 6.53 -15.66
C GLU A 33 -11.90 8.03 -15.45
N ARG A 34 -11.03 8.60 -14.61
CA ARG A 34 -11.04 10.02 -14.34
C ARG A 34 -10.31 10.76 -15.45
N GLU A 35 -10.90 11.86 -15.91
CA GLU A 35 -10.25 12.81 -16.80
C GLU A 35 -9.40 13.80 -15.98
N SER A 36 -8.31 14.30 -16.57
CA SER A 36 -7.37 15.26 -15.94
C SER A 36 -7.80 16.72 -16.07
N VAL A 37 -9.09 16.99 -16.29
CA VAL A 37 -9.66 18.33 -16.46
C VAL A 37 -10.53 18.65 -15.24
N PHE A 38 -10.07 19.62 -14.42
CA PHE A 38 -10.66 19.94 -13.11
C PHE A 38 -11.19 21.38 -13.08
N GLU A 39 -12.26 21.63 -13.84
CA GLU A 39 -12.85 22.97 -13.97
C GLU A 39 -14.36 22.92 -13.73
N PHE A 40 -14.88 23.94 -13.06
CA PHE A 40 -16.32 24.18 -12.97
C PHE A 40 -16.84 24.86 -14.23
N THR A 41 -17.87 24.30 -14.84
CA THR A 41 -18.68 24.97 -15.86
C THR A 41 -19.78 25.81 -15.21
N GLU A 42 -20.29 25.37 -14.04
CA GLU A 42 -21.16 26.16 -13.16
C GLU A 42 -20.58 26.10 -11.73
N LYS A 43 -20.37 27.29 -11.12
CA LYS A 43 -19.85 27.37 -9.75
C LYS A 43 -20.84 26.73 -8.76
N PRO A 44 -20.33 26.11 -7.67
CA PRO A 44 -21.19 25.58 -6.62
C PRO A 44 -22.12 26.63 -6.04
N ALA A 45 -23.40 26.27 -5.93
CA ALA A 45 -24.46 27.08 -5.34
C ALA A 45 -25.29 26.23 -4.39
N VAL A 46 -25.88 26.86 -3.38
CA VAL A 46 -26.81 26.22 -2.44
C VAL A 46 -28.12 26.97 -2.41
N LYS A 47 -29.23 26.24 -2.38
CA LYS A 47 -30.58 26.77 -2.25
C LYS A 47 -31.32 26.05 -1.14
N THR A 48 -32.11 26.77 -0.36
CA THR A 48 -33.06 26.16 0.57
C THR A 48 -34.32 25.79 -0.20
N ILE A 49 -34.68 24.51 -0.21
CA ILE A 49 -35.85 23.97 -0.94
C ILE A 49 -36.99 23.57 0.00
N GLY A 50 -36.82 23.77 1.30
CA GLY A 50 -37.82 23.52 2.34
C GLY A 50 -37.20 23.68 3.72
N GLN A 51 -38.00 23.44 4.76
CA GLN A 51 -37.48 23.39 6.12
C GLN A 51 -36.45 22.25 6.24
N ASP A 52 -35.25 22.58 6.69
CA ASP A 52 -34.12 21.66 6.85
C ASP A 52 -33.78 20.87 5.57
N LYS A 53 -34.05 21.46 4.40
CA LYS A 53 -33.75 20.86 3.10
C LYS A 53 -33.00 21.85 2.23
N TYR A 54 -31.79 21.46 1.87
CA TYR A 54 -30.87 22.25 1.06
C TYR A 54 -30.52 21.46 -0.20
N GLU A 55 -30.47 22.16 -1.33
CA GLU A 55 -30.03 21.61 -2.61
C GLU A 55 -28.73 22.29 -3.02
N ILE A 56 -27.70 21.48 -3.24
CA ILE A 56 -26.39 21.92 -3.67
C ILE A 56 -26.25 21.60 -5.14
N THR A 57 -26.00 22.61 -5.97
CA THR A 57 -25.86 22.45 -7.41
C THR A 57 -24.49 22.91 -7.89
N PHE A 58 -23.91 22.18 -8.85
CA PHE A 58 -22.67 22.55 -9.53
C PHE A 58 -22.58 21.81 -10.86
N ALA A 59 -21.72 22.28 -11.76
CA ALA A 59 -21.40 21.54 -12.98
C ALA A 59 -19.91 21.56 -13.25
N VAL A 60 -19.38 20.44 -13.75
CA VAL A 60 -17.96 20.27 -14.08
C VAL A 60 -17.76 20.11 -15.58
N LYS A 61 -16.54 20.31 -16.05
CA LYS A 61 -16.17 20.22 -17.47
C LYS A 61 -15.98 18.79 -17.98
N ALA A 62 -15.64 17.86 -17.09
CA ALA A 62 -15.22 16.51 -17.44
C ALA A 62 -15.54 15.49 -16.35
N ASN A 63 -15.45 14.18 -16.66
CA ASN A 63 -15.61 13.09 -15.70
C ASN A 63 -14.43 13.04 -14.72
N CYS A 64 -14.42 13.92 -13.73
CA CYS A 64 -13.38 14.02 -12.72
C CYS A 64 -13.87 13.53 -11.35
N ASP A 65 -12.94 13.32 -10.44
CA ASP A 65 -13.27 13.04 -9.05
C ASP A 65 -13.66 14.31 -8.29
N VAL A 66 -14.69 14.16 -7.44
CA VAL A 66 -15.36 15.24 -6.74
C VAL A 66 -15.57 14.86 -5.29
N THR A 67 -15.35 15.81 -4.38
CA THR A 67 -15.77 15.72 -2.97
C THR A 67 -16.67 16.88 -2.63
N VAL A 68 -17.78 16.59 -1.97
CA VAL A 68 -18.74 17.60 -1.50
C VAL A 68 -18.89 17.47 0.01
N GLY A 69 -18.72 18.58 0.71
CA GLY A 69 -18.92 18.66 2.15
C GLY A 69 -19.45 20.01 2.59
N VAL A 70 -20.00 20.02 3.80
CA VAL A 70 -20.45 21.21 4.51
C VAL A 70 -19.38 21.56 5.53
N ILE A 71 -18.91 22.80 5.50
CA ILE A 71 -17.87 23.32 6.39
C ILE A 71 -18.37 24.53 7.16
N ASP A 72 -17.81 24.76 8.34
CA ASP A 72 -18.04 25.99 9.10
C ASP A 72 -17.16 27.16 8.59
N GLY A 73 -17.24 28.29 9.29
CA GLY A 73 -16.46 29.50 8.97
C GLY A 73 -14.94 29.30 9.12
N ASP A 74 -14.52 28.35 9.95
CA ASP A 74 -13.11 28.01 10.21
C ASP A 74 -12.60 26.92 9.26
N GLY A 75 -13.47 26.39 8.39
CA GLY A 75 -13.15 25.35 7.43
C GLY A 75 -13.18 23.93 8.00
N LYS A 76 -13.67 23.74 9.22
CA LYS A 76 -13.88 22.40 9.80
C LYS A 76 -15.09 21.76 9.12
N VAL A 77 -14.95 20.49 8.77
CA VAL A 77 -16.04 19.74 8.15
C VAL A 77 -17.11 19.42 9.18
N ALA A 78 -18.33 19.88 8.91
CA ALA A 78 -19.54 19.52 9.65
C ALA A 78 -20.21 18.28 9.05
N ARG A 79 -20.16 18.12 7.71
CA ARG A 79 -20.68 16.92 7.03
C ARG A 79 -19.95 16.60 5.74
N HIS A 80 -19.73 15.31 5.50
CA HIS A 80 -19.37 14.76 4.20
C HIS A 80 -20.64 14.32 3.47
N LEU A 81 -20.87 14.89 2.28
CA LEU A 81 -22.07 14.56 1.49
C LEU A 81 -21.77 13.51 0.43
N GLY A 82 -20.60 13.55 -0.20
CA GLY A 82 -20.23 12.57 -1.22
C GLY A 82 -18.78 12.70 -1.68
N ALA A 83 -18.19 11.58 -2.08
CA ALA A 83 -16.86 11.52 -2.67
C ALA A 83 -16.82 10.45 -3.77
N GLY A 84 -16.26 10.75 -4.94
CA GLY A 84 -16.15 9.79 -6.03
C GLY A 84 -15.93 10.40 -7.41
N VAL A 85 -15.82 9.55 -8.43
CA VAL A 85 -15.64 9.95 -9.84
C VAL A 85 -17.00 10.14 -10.49
N LEU A 86 -17.23 11.29 -11.14
CA LEU A 86 -18.44 11.53 -11.94
C LEU A 86 -18.39 10.74 -13.25
N GLY A 87 -19.56 10.32 -13.72
CA GLY A 87 -19.72 9.54 -14.94
C GLY A 87 -20.72 8.40 -14.76
N ALA A 88 -20.63 7.37 -15.61
CA ALA A 88 -21.63 6.31 -15.66
C ALA A 88 -21.78 5.52 -14.33
N ASN A 89 -20.67 5.35 -13.60
CA ASN A 89 -20.64 4.61 -12.34
C ASN A 89 -20.45 5.54 -11.13
N ALA A 90 -20.90 6.79 -11.21
CA ALA A 90 -20.80 7.73 -10.10
C ALA A 90 -21.48 7.16 -8.83
N PRO A 91 -20.82 7.24 -7.66
CA PRO A 91 -21.41 6.76 -6.40
C PRO A 91 -22.48 7.73 -5.91
N ALA A 92 -23.42 7.22 -5.11
CA ALA A 92 -24.37 8.09 -4.42
C ALA A 92 -23.62 9.09 -3.51
N PRO A 93 -24.10 10.33 -3.37
CA PRO A 93 -25.34 10.90 -3.89
C PRO A 93 -25.22 11.52 -5.31
N PHE A 94 -24.11 11.31 -6.02
CA PHE A 94 -23.94 11.89 -7.35
C PHE A 94 -24.89 11.25 -8.37
N GLN A 95 -25.39 12.08 -9.27
CA GLN A 95 -26.18 11.65 -10.41
C GLN A 95 -25.27 10.97 -11.44
N LYS A 96 -25.60 9.72 -11.76
CA LYS A 96 -24.89 8.94 -12.78
C LYS A 96 -25.05 9.56 -14.16
N SER A 97 -24.01 9.42 -14.98
CA SER A 97 -23.95 9.90 -16.37
C SER A 97 -24.27 11.39 -16.53
N SER A 98 -24.00 12.20 -15.50
CA SER A 98 -24.21 13.65 -15.54
C SER A 98 -22.99 14.40 -15.03
N LEU A 99 -22.62 15.49 -15.71
CA LEU A 99 -21.63 16.46 -15.23
C LEU A 99 -22.27 17.60 -14.44
N LYS A 100 -23.59 17.72 -14.49
CA LYS A 100 -24.40 18.64 -13.70
C LYS A 100 -25.00 17.89 -12.52
N GLN A 101 -24.67 18.33 -11.32
CA GLN A 101 -24.98 17.62 -10.09
C GLN A 101 -25.94 18.45 -9.24
N ALA A 102 -26.88 17.75 -8.60
CA ALA A 102 -27.77 18.29 -7.58
C ALA A 102 -27.75 17.33 -6.39
N ILE A 103 -27.21 17.78 -5.27
CA ILE A 103 -26.99 16.98 -4.08
C ILE A 103 -27.86 17.51 -2.94
N PRO A 104 -28.73 16.67 -2.35
CA PRO A 104 -29.52 17.07 -1.20
C PRO A 104 -28.68 17.06 0.08
N TRP A 105 -28.97 18.02 0.96
CA TRP A 105 -28.52 18.04 2.34
C TRP A 105 -29.72 18.33 3.26
N ASP A 106 -29.81 17.59 4.36
CA ASP A 106 -30.94 17.61 5.31
C ASP A 106 -30.69 18.51 6.54
N GLY A 107 -29.65 19.34 6.50
CA GLY A 107 -29.27 20.22 7.62
C GLY A 107 -28.54 19.54 8.78
N LYS A 108 -28.26 18.24 8.70
CA LYS A 108 -27.57 17.50 9.78
C LYS A 108 -26.06 17.38 9.55
N ASP A 109 -25.31 17.09 10.60
CA ASP A 109 -23.88 16.78 10.56
C ASP A 109 -23.61 15.29 10.25
N ASP A 110 -22.34 14.86 10.30
CA ASP A 110 -21.92 13.47 10.05
C ASP A 110 -22.44 12.45 11.08
N ILE A 111 -22.79 12.88 12.29
CA ILE A 111 -23.33 11.99 13.33
C ILE A 111 -24.87 11.97 13.33
N GLY A 112 -25.51 12.80 12.50
CA GLY A 112 -26.95 12.82 12.28
C GLY A 112 -27.70 13.87 13.13
N ASP A 113 -26.98 14.76 13.81
CA ASP A 113 -27.54 15.86 14.59
C ASP A 113 -27.73 17.11 13.74
N TYR A 114 -28.76 17.90 14.02
CA TYR A 114 -28.99 19.16 13.30
C TYR A 114 -27.87 20.17 13.58
N VAL A 115 -27.32 20.74 12.51
CA VAL A 115 -26.39 21.85 12.63
C VAL A 115 -27.12 23.06 13.19
N LYS A 116 -26.55 23.72 14.21
CA LYS A 116 -27.21 24.84 14.93
C LYS A 116 -27.51 26.04 14.03
N GLU A 117 -26.59 26.38 13.12
CA GLU A 117 -26.68 27.55 12.26
C GLU A 117 -26.37 27.18 10.80
N PRO A 118 -27.24 26.42 10.11
CA PRO A 118 -26.96 25.90 8.78
C PRO A 118 -26.76 27.01 7.74
N ALA A 119 -27.40 28.18 7.94
CA ALA A 119 -27.23 29.35 7.08
C ALA A 119 -25.83 29.99 7.15
N LYS A 120 -25.06 29.72 8.21
CA LYS A 120 -23.67 30.20 8.33
C LYS A 120 -22.65 29.20 7.78
N MET A 121 -23.09 27.98 7.47
CA MET A 121 -22.23 26.97 6.88
C MET A 121 -21.95 27.28 5.42
N ARG A 122 -20.81 26.80 4.94
CA ARG A 122 -20.39 26.93 3.55
C ARG A 122 -20.35 25.55 2.90
N ILE A 123 -20.64 25.53 1.61
CA ILE A 123 -20.48 24.32 0.80
C ILE A 123 -19.08 24.31 0.21
N SER A 124 -18.35 23.21 0.43
CA SER A 124 -17.06 22.94 -0.17
C SER A 124 -17.22 21.86 -1.23
N VAL A 125 -17.04 22.23 -2.50
CA VAL A 125 -16.90 21.29 -3.62
C VAL A 125 -15.46 21.32 -4.10
N LYS A 126 -14.78 20.18 -4.05
CA LYS A 126 -13.38 20.01 -4.47
C LYS A 126 -13.31 19.06 -5.66
N LEU A 127 -12.51 19.40 -6.66
CA LEU A 127 -12.28 18.61 -7.86
C LEU A 127 -10.82 18.14 -7.89
N GLY A 128 -10.55 16.95 -8.43
CA GLY A 128 -9.18 16.50 -8.73
C GLY A 128 -8.33 16.22 -7.49
N LEU A 129 -8.88 15.45 -6.55
CA LEU A 129 -8.17 14.95 -5.40
C LEU A 129 -6.88 14.23 -5.80
N LYS A 130 -5.84 14.54 -5.03
CA LYS A 130 -4.54 13.90 -5.10
C LYS A 130 -4.28 13.25 -3.74
N PRO A 131 -4.55 11.93 -3.60
CA PRO A 131 -4.23 11.25 -2.36
C PRO A 131 -2.72 11.27 -2.17
N GLU A 132 -2.29 11.77 -1.03
CA GLU A 132 -0.89 11.76 -0.61
C GLU A 132 -0.80 11.00 0.70
N PHE A 133 0.32 10.33 0.90
CA PHE A 133 0.58 9.67 2.17
C PHE A 133 0.75 10.74 3.26
N ASP A 134 -0.17 10.80 4.21
CA ASP A 134 -0.06 11.66 5.40
C ASP A 134 0.77 10.93 6.47
N LYS A 135 0.17 9.93 7.10
CA LYS A 135 0.81 9.15 8.17
C LYS A 135 0.16 7.79 8.34
N ARG A 136 0.89 6.89 9.00
CA ARG A 136 0.32 5.64 9.50
C ARG A 136 -0.56 5.92 10.72
N LEU A 137 -1.71 5.25 10.79
CA LEU A 137 -2.59 5.28 11.95
C LEU A 137 -2.36 4.03 12.82
N GLY A 138 -2.60 4.18 14.13
CA GLY A 138 -2.49 3.09 15.09
C GLY A 138 -1.07 2.87 15.63
N ILE A 139 -0.65 1.62 15.67
CA ILE A 139 0.58 1.19 16.32
C ILE A 139 1.78 1.49 15.39
N VAL A 140 2.32 2.69 15.52
CA VAL A 140 3.35 3.21 14.60
C VAL A 140 4.75 3.26 15.20
N SER A 141 4.89 3.05 16.51
CA SER A 141 6.20 3.09 17.16
C SER A 141 7.09 1.96 16.65
N PRO A 142 8.26 2.25 16.07
CA PRO A 142 9.19 1.22 15.62
C PRO A 142 9.85 0.47 16.78
N LYS A 143 9.71 0.98 18.02
CA LYS A 143 10.10 0.27 19.25
C LYS A 143 9.17 -0.89 19.57
N ARG A 144 7.93 -0.88 19.07
CA ARG A 144 7.01 -1.99 19.29
C ARG A 144 7.29 -3.09 18.27
N ILE A 145 7.62 -4.26 18.78
CA ILE A 145 7.79 -5.48 18.00
C ILE A 145 6.40 -6.05 17.70
N PRO A 146 5.97 -6.12 16.43
CA PRO A 146 4.70 -6.75 16.07
C PRO A 146 4.91 -8.28 16.10
N GLY A 147 4.38 -8.93 17.13
CA GLY A 147 4.49 -10.38 17.33
C GLY A 147 5.42 -10.77 18.47
N SER A 148 5.99 -11.99 18.40
CA SER A 148 6.81 -12.53 19.49
C SER A 148 8.28 -12.37 19.17
N ALA A 149 9.04 -11.78 20.09
CA ALA A 149 10.49 -11.82 20.02
C ALA A 149 10.95 -13.28 20.15
N TRP A 150 11.70 -13.73 19.15
CA TRP A 150 12.21 -15.10 19.06
C TRP A 150 13.71 -15.15 19.41
N GLY A 151 14.47 -14.11 19.06
CA GLY A 151 15.90 -14.04 19.37
C GLY A 151 16.36 -12.63 19.67
N ILE A 152 17.39 -12.53 20.49
CA ILE A 152 18.10 -11.28 20.77
C ILE A 152 19.60 -11.56 20.82
N CYS A 153 20.40 -10.71 20.17
CA CYS A 153 21.84 -10.68 20.32
C CYS A 153 22.34 -9.23 20.28
N CYS A 154 23.57 -8.99 20.67
CA CYS A 154 24.16 -7.66 20.66
C CYS A 154 25.64 -7.72 20.27
N ASP A 155 26.12 -6.59 19.76
CA ASP A 155 27.54 -6.30 19.55
C ASP A 155 27.84 -4.86 19.99
N GLU A 156 29.06 -4.38 19.79
CA GLU A 156 29.46 -3.01 20.10
C GLU A 156 28.60 -1.96 19.38
N SER A 157 28.03 -2.31 18.22
CA SER A 157 27.25 -1.42 17.38
C SER A 157 25.76 -1.37 17.72
N GLY A 158 25.24 -2.30 18.54
CA GLY A 158 23.87 -2.26 19.05
C GLY A 158 23.25 -3.62 19.36
N VAL A 159 21.92 -3.61 19.50
CA VAL A 159 21.10 -4.77 19.86
C VAL A 159 20.24 -5.19 18.67
N TYR A 160 20.17 -6.49 18.41
CA TYR A 160 19.51 -7.09 17.26
C TYR A 160 18.37 -7.97 17.76
N VAL A 161 17.14 -7.65 17.36
CA VAL A 161 15.94 -8.37 17.78
C VAL A 161 15.33 -9.07 16.57
N PHE A 162 15.17 -10.38 16.69
CA PHE A 162 14.52 -11.25 15.73
C PHE A 162 13.14 -11.60 16.26
N TYR A 163 12.14 -11.49 15.42
CA TYR A 163 10.75 -11.71 15.81
C TYR A 163 9.95 -12.27 14.65
N ASN A 164 8.86 -12.95 14.98
CA ASN A 164 7.93 -13.45 13.99
C ASN A 164 6.68 -12.57 13.94
N THR A 165 6.04 -12.51 12.77
CA THR A 165 4.66 -12.00 12.69
C THR A 165 3.67 -13.14 12.49
N TYR A 166 2.44 -12.92 12.96
CA TYR A 166 1.35 -13.87 12.86
C TYR A 166 0.28 -13.32 11.90
N ALA A 167 -0.20 -14.16 10.98
CA ALA A 167 -1.50 -13.97 10.34
C ALA A 167 -2.42 -15.11 10.79
N GLY A 168 -3.33 -14.79 11.70
CA GLY A 168 -4.12 -15.82 12.39
C GLY A 168 -3.25 -16.72 13.25
N TYR A 169 -3.26 -18.03 12.98
CA TYR A 169 -2.53 -19.05 13.75
C TYR A 169 -1.18 -19.47 13.14
N ALA A 170 -0.82 -18.94 11.98
CA ALA A 170 0.43 -19.26 11.29
C ALA A 170 1.49 -18.19 11.56
N VAL A 171 2.73 -18.64 11.79
CA VAL A 171 3.92 -17.78 11.66
C VAL A 171 4.13 -17.54 10.17
N VAL A 172 4.18 -16.28 9.76
CA VAL A 172 4.17 -15.91 8.33
C VAL A 172 5.53 -15.47 7.86
N ASP A 173 6.28 -14.77 8.71
CA ASP A 173 7.61 -14.30 8.37
C ASP A 173 8.49 -14.17 9.62
N VAL A 174 9.80 -14.21 9.38
CA VAL A 174 10.83 -13.82 10.34
C VAL A 174 11.26 -12.42 9.98
N ARG A 175 11.44 -11.57 10.99
CA ARG A 175 11.86 -10.18 10.83
C ARG A 175 12.98 -9.87 11.79
N ALA A 176 13.83 -8.93 11.41
CA ALA A 176 14.97 -8.50 12.20
C ALA A 176 15.04 -6.97 12.27
N ARG A 177 15.26 -6.43 13.48
CA ARG A 177 15.48 -5.00 13.72
C ARG A 177 16.75 -4.79 14.52
N LYS A 178 17.41 -3.68 14.25
CA LYS A 178 18.52 -3.16 15.04
C LYS A 178 18.03 -2.01 15.93
N PHE A 179 18.46 -2.05 17.18
CA PHE A 179 18.34 -1.02 18.19
C PHE A 179 19.72 -0.58 18.65
N ASP A 180 19.83 0.62 19.22
CA ASP A 180 21.00 0.98 20.02
C ASP A 180 20.90 0.35 21.42
N HIS A 181 21.95 0.53 22.24
CA HIS A 181 21.98 0.00 23.60
C HIS A 181 20.99 0.70 24.55
N ASP A 182 20.45 1.86 24.15
CA ASP A 182 19.39 2.59 24.88
C ASP A 182 17.97 2.14 24.44
N GLY A 183 17.87 1.17 23.52
CA GLY A 183 16.60 0.66 23.01
C GLY A 183 15.88 1.61 22.03
N ASN A 184 16.59 2.57 21.43
CA ASN A 184 16.08 3.33 20.30
C ASN A 184 16.19 2.52 19.02
N TYR A 185 15.15 2.60 18.20
CA TYR A 185 15.13 1.94 16.91
C TYR A 185 16.15 2.59 15.98
N VAL A 186 17.04 1.78 15.41
CA VAL A 186 18.04 2.22 14.43
C VAL A 186 17.55 1.92 13.02
N LYS A 187 17.24 0.65 12.71
CA LYS A 187 16.74 0.25 11.38
C LYS A 187 16.10 -1.15 11.37
N ALA A 188 15.34 -1.42 10.32
CA ALA A 188 14.97 -2.78 9.95
C ALA A 188 16.16 -3.42 9.22
N LEU A 189 16.49 -4.65 9.59
CA LEU A 189 17.49 -5.47 8.91
C LEU A 189 16.81 -6.42 7.93
N PHE A 190 15.65 -6.97 8.34
CA PHE A 190 14.84 -7.82 7.48
C PHE A 190 13.34 -7.62 7.77
N PRO A 191 12.49 -7.43 6.74
CA PRO A 191 12.89 -7.16 5.35
C PRO A 191 13.73 -5.87 5.23
N PRO A 192 14.60 -5.76 4.21
CA PRO A 192 15.38 -4.55 3.96
C PRO A 192 14.46 -3.36 3.68
N SER A 193 14.97 -2.15 3.89
CA SER A 193 14.23 -0.93 3.54
C SER A 193 14.05 -0.82 2.02
N ALA A 194 12.96 -0.21 1.57
CA ALA A 194 12.62 -0.11 0.14
C ALA A 194 13.66 0.69 -0.67
N ASP A 195 14.44 1.55 -0.01
CA ASP A 195 15.53 2.36 -0.58
C ASP A 195 16.91 1.68 -0.48
N THR A 196 16.97 0.41 -0.06
CA THR A 196 18.23 -0.33 0.01
C THR A 196 18.80 -0.52 -1.41
N PRO A 197 20.07 -0.12 -1.67
CA PRO A 197 20.72 -0.30 -2.96
C PRO A 197 20.73 -1.76 -3.45
N GLU A 198 20.54 -1.98 -4.75
CA GLU A 198 20.38 -3.32 -5.35
C GLU A 198 21.63 -4.20 -5.17
N ASP A 199 22.82 -3.62 -5.14
CA ASP A 199 24.08 -4.33 -4.82
C ASP A 199 24.09 -4.93 -3.42
N LYS A 200 23.30 -4.37 -2.49
CA LYS A 200 23.11 -4.89 -1.12
C LYS A 200 21.95 -5.87 -0.98
N LEU A 201 21.21 -6.11 -2.05
CA LEU A 201 20.08 -7.04 -2.10
C LEU A 201 20.47 -8.39 -2.74
N GLN A 202 21.75 -8.60 -3.03
CA GLN A 202 22.25 -9.86 -3.58
C GLN A 202 21.90 -11.05 -2.68
N GLY A 203 21.34 -12.10 -3.28
CA GLY A 203 20.89 -13.31 -2.58
C GLY A 203 19.43 -13.29 -2.13
N LEU A 204 18.72 -12.17 -2.27
CA LEU A 204 17.27 -12.10 -2.05
C LEU A 204 16.51 -12.34 -3.36
N GLY A 205 15.39 -13.07 -3.26
CA GLY A 205 14.48 -13.27 -4.38
C GLY A 205 13.59 -12.05 -4.60
N PHE A 206 13.34 -11.68 -5.85
CA PHE A 206 12.42 -10.59 -6.19
C PHE A 206 11.47 -11.02 -7.29
N ILE A 207 10.20 -10.67 -7.15
CA ILE A 207 9.23 -10.74 -8.24
C ILE A 207 9.13 -9.35 -8.87
N GLU A 208 9.47 -9.26 -10.15
CA GLU A 208 9.16 -8.09 -10.95
C GLU A 208 7.70 -8.17 -11.42
N TYR A 209 6.88 -7.21 -11.00
CA TYR A 209 5.44 -7.20 -11.30
C TYR A 209 5.06 -6.11 -12.32
N GLU A 210 5.92 -5.11 -12.50
CA GLU A 210 5.89 -4.13 -13.59
C GLU A 210 7.33 -3.82 -13.98
N ALA A 211 7.58 -3.34 -15.20
CA ALA A 211 8.93 -3.00 -15.66
C ALA A 211 9.60 -2.01 -14.68
N GLY A 212 10.71 -2.42 -14.06
CA GLY A 212 11.44 -1.65 -13.08
C GLY A 212 10.83 -1.62 -11.68
N ARG A 213 9.72 -2.34 -11.42
CA ARG A 213 9.12 -2.49 -10.09
C ARG A 213 9.24 -3.91 -9.59
N LYS A 214 10.03 -4.06 -8.53
CA LYS A 214 10.31 -5.33 -7.88
C LYS A 214 9.68 -5.34 -6.49
N ALA A 215 9.02 -6.44 -6.15
CA ALA A 215 8.65 -6.77 -4.78
C ALA A 215 9.61 -7.83 -4.28
N LEU A 216 10.07 -7.71 -3.02
CA LEU A 216 10.80 -8.79 -2.36
C LEU A 216 9.90 -10.03 -2.39
N GLN A 217 10.30 -11.03 -3.16
CA GLN A 217 9.78 -12.36 -2.95
C GLN A 217 10.45 -12.77 -1.65
N THR A 218 9.68 -12.91 -0.58
CA THR A 218 10.17 -13.67 0.55
C THR A 218 9.97 -15.12 0.12
N PRO A 219 11.03 -15.89 -0.25
CA PRO A 219 10.97 -17.28 0.10
C PRO A 219 10.62 -17.34 1.59
N ASP A 220 9.88 -18.34 2.04
CA ASP A 220 9.95 -18.63 3.47
C ASP A 220 11.44 -18.64 3.87
N MET A 221 11.78 -18.15 5.06
CA MET A 221 13.18 -18.27 5.47
C MET A 221 13.60 -19.77 5.51
N GLU A 222 12.65 -20.71 5.52
CA GLU A 222 12.89 -22.15 5.42
C GLU A 222 13.75 -22.52 4.19
N SER A 223 13.41 -22.00 3.01
CA SER A 223 14.05 -22.28 1.72
C SER A 223 15.31 -21.45 1.45
N THR A 224 15.53 -20.39 2.23
CA THR A 224 16.73 -19.55 2.10
C THR A 224 17.89 -20.08 2.96
N PHE A 225 17.60 -20.86 4.01
CA PHE A 225 18.60 -21.36 4.96
C PHE A 225 18.90 -22.87 4.87
N GLY A 226 18.31 -23.61 3.91
CA GLY A 226 18.63 -25.02 3.71
C GLY A 226 18.01 -25.70 2.47
N ASP A 227 18.65 -26.78 2.04
CA ASP A 227 18.18 -27.74 1.02
C ASP A 227 16.75 -28.22 1.34
N GLU A 228 15.87 -28.25 0.34
CA GLU A 228 14.47 -28.73 0.41
C GLU A 228 14.34 -30.15 1.01
N SER A 229 15.43 -30.92 1.07
CA SER A 229 15.47 -32.26 1.64
C SER A 229 16.03 -32.36 3.06
N ALA A 230 16.59 -31.27 3.60
CA ALA A 230 17.18 -31.22 4.93
C ALA A 230 16.66 -30.00 5.67
N GLY A 231 15.49 -30.15 6.31
CA GLY A 231 14.96 -29.20 7.29
C GLY A 231 15.98 -28.99 8.42
N CYS A 232 16.86 -28.01 8.24
CA CYS A 232 17.82 -27.57 9.24
C CYS A 232 17.19 -26.63 10.28
N LEU A 233 15.88 -26.38 10.16
CA LEU A 233 15.02 -25.99 11.27
C LEU A 233 13.83 -26.95 11.31
N PRO A 234 13.75 -27.87 12.30
CA PRO A 234 12.67 -28.83 12.35
C PRO A 234 11.36 -28.09 12.65
N TYR A 235 10.44 -28.14 11.69
CA TYR A 235 9.04 -27.77 11.83
C TYR A 235 8.32 -28.75 12.77
N THR A 236 8.69 -28.71 14.04
CA THR A 236 7.83 -29.20 15.11
C THR A 236 7.69 -28.08 16.11
N ARG A 237 6.43 -27.79 16.43
CA ARG A 237 5.85 -26.78 17.33
C ARG A 237 6.52 -26.64 18.71
N MET A 238 7.61 -27.36 18.99
CA MET A 238 8.27 -27.50 20.30
C MET A 238 9.77 -27.19 20.33
N MET A 239 10.52 -27.04 19.22
CA MET A 239 11.99 -26.92 19.31
C MET A 239 12.65 -25.67 18.70
N ILE A 240 11.86 -24.67 18.32
CA ILE A 240 12.40 -23.39 17.84
C ILE A 240 12.90 -22.48 19.00
N LYS A 241 12.64 -22.86 20.26
CA LYS A 241 13.07 -22.12 21.47
C LYS A 241 14.59 -22.09 21.70
N SER A 242 15.39 -22.79 20.90
CA SER A 242 16.81 -23.01 21.18
C SER A 242 17.78 -22.34 20.20
N CYS A 243 17.30 -21.79 19.07
CA CYS A 243 18.20 -21.10 18.14
C CYS A 243 18.58 -19.73 18.71
N ARG A 244 19.82 -19.60 19.20
CA ARG A 244 20.34 -18.32 19.70
C ARG A 244 21.12 -17.64 18.57
N PRO A 245 20.71 -16.46 18.10
CA PRO A 245 21.52 -15.74 17.13
C PRO A 245 22.84 -15.32 17.81
N ALA A 246 23.95 -15.46 17.10
CA ALA A 246 25.28 -15.02 17.53
C ALA A 246 25.87 -14.06 16.49
N ILE A 247 26.66 -13.08 16.92
CA ILE A 247 27.31 -12.14 16.01
C ILE A 247 28.81 -12.42 16.01
N TYR A 248 29.37 -12.56 14.82
CA TYR A 248 30.82 -12.69 14.63
C TYR A 248 31.24 -12.00 13.33
N GLY A 249 32.28 -11.16 13.38
CA GLY A 249 32.78 -10.45 12.20
C GLY A 249 31.74 -9.59 11.47
N GLY A 250 30.79 -9.00 12.20
CA GLY A 250 29.70 -8.19 11.62
C GLY A 250 28.62 -9.00 10.91
N ARG A 251 28.61 -10.32 11.05
CA ARG A 251 27.59 -11.23 10.50
C ARG A 251 26.80 -11.88 11.62
N ILE A 252 25.53 -12.15 11.34
CA ILE A 252 24.62 -12.87 12.25
C ILE A 252 24.62 -14.35 11.85
N TYR A 253 24.84 -15.21 12.82
CA TYR A 253 24.81 -16.67 12.71
C TYR A 253 23.66 -17.20 13.56
N TYR A 254 23.04 -18.29 13.11
CA TYR A 254 22.06 -19.04 13.89
C TYR A 254 22.71 -20.37 14.28
N CYS A 255 22.74 -20.66 15.59
CA CYS A 255 23.17 -21.94 16.14
C CYS A 255 22.02 -22.59 16.90
#